data_AF-A0A0Z8ESV4-F1
#
_entry.id   AF-A0A0Z8ESV4-F1
#
_cell.length_a   1.000
_cell.length_b   1.000
_cell.length_c   1.000
_cell.angle_alpha   90.00
_cell.angle_beta   90.00
_cell.angle_gamma   90.00
#
_symmetry.space_group_name_H-M   'P 1'
#
loop_
_entity.id
_entity.type
_entity.pdbx_description
1 polymer ?
#
loop_
_entity_poly.entity_id
_entity_poly.type
_entity_poly.pdbx_seq_one_letter_code
_entity_poly.pdbx_strand_id
1 'polypeptide(L)'
;MAQSQNTSVELQTTGVSYMGFGGKVGKFLIGDKALEFYPDSNVERYIQIPWSEMTSIGANVSGKTISRHFEIYTEKSRFLFASKDSGKILKIAREHIGNEKVVKLPTLMQTIGRKISNLFAKK
;
A
#
# COMPACT_ATOMS: atom_id res chain seq x y z
N MET A 1 -1.29 -24.60 -4.26
CA MET A 1 -0.23 -24.34 -3.28
C MET A 1 0.35 -22.99 -3.65
N ALA A 2 0.14 -21.99 -2.80
CA ALA A 2 0.57 -20.63 -3.05
C ALA A 2 2.09 -20.57 -3.24
N GLN A 3 2.53 -19.90 -4.30
CA GLN A 3 3.94 -19.77 -4.64
C GLN A 3 4.28 -18.29 -4.83
N SER A 4 5.35 -17.85 -4.15
CA SER A 4 5.87 -16.49 -4.29
C SER A 4 6.50 -16.27 -5.65
N GLN A 5 6.36 -15.07 -6.19
CA GLN A 5 7.06 -14.63 -7.40
C GLN A 5 8.49 -14.20 -7.07
N ASN A 6 8.71 -13.73 -5.84
CA ASN A 6 10.02 -13.30 -5.36
C ASN A 6 11.00 -14.48 -5.31
N THR A 7 12.24 -14.21 -5.72
CA THR A 7 13.37 -15.14 -5.57
C THR A 7 14.19 -14.82 -4.32
N SER A 8 14.13 -13.57 -3.84
CA SER A 8 14.71 -13.14 -2.58
C SER A 8 13.72 -12.26 -1.81
N VAL A 9 13.77 -12.30 -0.48
CA VAL A 9 12.89 -11.52 0.39
C VAL A 9 13.72 -10.49 1.14
N GLU A 10 13.39 -9.22 0.95
CA GLU A 10 14.04 -8.07 1.61
C GLU A 10 13.38 -7.75 2.95
N LEU A 11 12.04 -7.88 3.00
CA LEU A 11 11.27 -7.67 4.22
C LEU A 11 10.12 -8.67 4.31
N GLN A 12 10.04 -9.31 5.47
CA GLN A 12 8.86 -10.05 5.90
C GLN A 12 8.26 -9.37 7.12
N THR A 13 6.97 -9.04 7.07
CA THR A 13 6.25 -8.43 8.19
C THR A 13 4.79 -8.84 8.19
N THR A 14 4.04 -8.47 9.21
CA THR A 14 2.60 -8.72 9.32
C THR A 14 1.79 -7.46 9.02
N GLY A 15 0.52 -7.67 8.70
CA GLY A 15 -0.44 -6.59 8.64
C GLY A 15 -1.81 -7.06 8.20
N VAL A 16 -2.59 -6.12 7.68
CA VAL A 16 -4.01 -6.31 7.37
C VAL A 16 -4.27 -5.88 5.94
N SER A 17 -4.97 -6.72 5.19
CA SER A 17 -5.61 -6.36 3.93
C SER A 17 -7.06 -5.96 4.19
N TYR A 18 -7.47 -4.80 3.69
CA TYR A 18 -8.88 -4.36 3.69
C TYR A 18 -9.60 -4.72 2.40
N MET A 19 -9.02 -5.60 1.58
CA MET A 19 -9.68 -6.13 0.39
C MET A 19 -10.76 -7.14 0.82
N GLY A 20 -12.03 -6.82 0.54
CA GLY A 20 -13.19 -7.64 0.89
C GLY A 20 -13.74 -7.40 2.30
N PHE A 21 -14.66 -8.27 2.75
CA PHE A 21 -15.34 -8.11 4.03
C PHE A 21 -14.47 -8.51 5.24
N GLY A 22 -14.41 -7.62 6.23
CA GLY A 22 -13.94 -7.91 7.59
C GLY A 22 -12.46 -7.70 7.88
N GLY A 23 -11.65 -7.28 6.90
CA GLY A 23 -10.20 -7.14 7.07
C GLY A 23 -9.51 -8.49 7.31
N LYS A 24 -8.44 -8.80 6.59
CA LYS A 24 -7.73 -10.08 6.72
C LYS A 24 -6.34 -9.83 7.25
N VAL A 25 -6.03 -10.38 8.42
CA VAL A 25 -4.66 -10.43 8.95
C VAL A 25 -3.84 -11.41 8.09
N GLY A 26 -2.59 -11.06 7.86
CA GLY A 26 -1.68 -11.87 7.09
C GLY A 26 -0.26 -11.35 7.11
N LYS A 27 0.55 -11.92 6.21
CA LYS A 27 1.98 -11.66 6.11
C LYS A 27 2.29 -10.98 4.78
N PHE A 28 3.09 -9.93 4.86
CA PHE A 28 3.74 -9.34 3.70
C PHE A 28 5.07 -10.03 3.43
N LEU A 29 5.32 -10.31 2.16
CA LEU A 29 6.63 -10.65 1.62
C LEU A 29 6.98 -9.58 0.58
N ILE A 30 7.96 -8.75 0.88
CA ILE A 30 8.48 -7.75 -0.05
C ILE A 30 9.84 -8.24 -0.53
N GLY A 31 9.99 -8.40 -1.83
CA GLY A 31 11.19 -8.96 -2.43
C GLY A 31 11.55 -8.33 -3.75
N ASP A 32 12.43 -9.01 -4.48
CA ASP A 32 13.05 -8.53 -5.71
C ASP A 32 12.07 -8.27 -6.86
N LYS A 33 10.90 -8.92 -6.89
CA LYS A 33 9.95 -8.83 -8.02
C LYS A 33 8.61 -8.23 -7.67
N ALA A 34 8.14 -8.43 -6.44
CA ALA A 34 6.79 -8.08 -6.04
C ALA A 34 6.68 -7.73 -4.55
N LEU A 35 5.67 -6.90 -4.26
CA LEU A 35 5.08 -6.80 -2.93
C LEU A 35 3.91 -7.77 -2.85
N GLU A 36 4.00 -8.72 -1.93
CA GLU A 36 3.03 -9.81 -1.80
C GLU A 36 2.40 -9.81 -0.41
N PHE A 37 1.15 -10.27 -0.34
CA PHE A 37 0.39 -10.44 0.89
C PHE A 37 -0.32 -11.78 0.91
N TYR A 38 -0.12 -12.53 1.99
CA TYR A 38 -0.70 -13.86 2.21
C TYR A 38 -1.60 -13.82 3.45
N PRO A 39 -2.93 -13.96 3.30
CA PRO A 39 -3.84 -14.02 4.45
C PRO A 39 -3.58 -15.27 5.30
N ASP A 40 -3.53 -15.11 6.62
CA ASP A 40 -3.34 -16.23 7.55
C ASP A 40 -4.53 -17.22 7.51
N SER A 41 -5.72 -16.74 7.13
CA SER A 41 -6.92 -17.58 6.99
C SER A 41 -6.84 -18.57 5.83
N ASN A 42 -6.18 -18.18 4.73
CA ASN A 42 -6.02 -19.00 3.54
C ASN A 42 -4.95 -18.40 2.64
N VAL A 43 -3.79 -19.05 2.56
CA VAL A 43 -2.64 -18.61 1.77
C VAL A 43 -2.89 -18.64 0.27
N GLU A 44 -3.82 -19.45 -0.23
CA GLU A 44 -4.18 -19.50 -1.66
C GLU A 44 -4.95 -18.24 -2.10
N ARG A 45 -5.40 -17.41 -1.17
CA ARG A 45 -6.04 -16.10 -1.44
C ARG A 45 -5.05 -14.95 -1.39
N TYR A 46 -3.84 -15.20 -1.87
CA TYR A 46 -2.76 -14.23 -1.87
C TYR A 46 -3.08 -13.02 -2.77
N ILE A 47 -2.38 -11.92 -2.51
CA ILE A 47 -2.30 -10.76 -3.38
C ILE A 47 -0.82 -10.61 -3.74
N GLN A 48 -0.49 -10.59 -5.01
CA GLN A 48 0.86 -10.34 -5.50
C GLN A 48 0.82 -9.13 -6.41
N ILE A 49 1.64 -8.13 -6.12
CA ILE A 49 1.70 -6.88 -6.89
C ILE A 49 3.13 -6.74 -7.41
N PRO A 50 3.40 -7.15 -8.66
CA PRO A 50 4.70 -6.95 -9.28
C PRO A 50 5.07 -5.48 -9.31
N TRP A 51 6.36 -5.16 -9.14
CA TRP A 51 6.85 -3.77 -9.18
C TRP A 51 6.51 -3.08 -10.52
N SER A 52 6.51 -3.84 -11.62
CA SER A 52 6.16 -3.34 -12.96
C SER A 52 4.69 -2.92 -13.12
N GLU A 53 3.78 -3.46 -12.30
CA GLU A 53 2.35 -3.12 -12.35
C GLU A 53 1.96 -2.02 -11.35
N MET A 54 2.88 -1.68 -10.43
CA MET A 54 2.66 -0.68 -9.40
C MET A 54 2.83 0.73 -9.98
N THR A 55 1.72 1.45 -10.12
CA THR A 55 1.73 2.83 -10.61
C THR A 55 2.15 3.80 -9.50
N SER A 56 1.69 3.56 -8.27
CA SER A 56 2.14 4.29 -7.09
C SER A 56 1.82 3.56 -5.78
N ILE A 57 2.52 3.95 -4.72
CA ILE A 57 2.22 3.56 -3.34
C ILE A 57 2.17 4.81 -2.47
N GLY A 58 1.24 4.89 -1.53
CA GLY A 58 1.14 6.06 -0.68
C GLY A 58 0.61 5.79 0.71
N ALA A 59 0.98 6.67 1.63
CA ALA A 59 0.48 6.67 3.01
C ALA A 59 0.16 8.09 3.45
N ASN A 60 -0.75 8.21 4.43
CA ASN A 60 -0.99 9.47 5.12
C ASN A 60 0.22 9.78 6.01
N VAL A 61 0.66 11.05 6.03
CA VAL A 61 1.76 11.51 6.89
C VAL A 61 1.27 12.67 7.76
N SER A 62 1.35 12.48 9.09
CA SER A 62 1.03 13.50 10.08
C SER A 62 2.30 13.89 10.84
N GLY A 63 2.73 15.14 10.68
CA GLY A 63 4.03 15.59 11.18
C GLY A 63 5.18 14.75 10.63
N LYS A 64 5.92 14.10 11.53
CA LYS A 64 7.04 13.18 11.20
C LYS A 64 6.64 11.70 11.14
N THR A 65 5.34 11.40 11.30
CA THR A 65 4.85 10.03 11.44
C THR A 65 4.14 9.56 10.17
N ILE A 66 4.55 8.40 9.67
CA ILE A 66 3.88 7.70 8.58
C ILE A 66 2.75 6.85 9.16
N SER A 67 1.55 6.96 8.59
CA SER A 67 0.40 6.14 8.97
C SER A 67 0.69 4.65 8.78
N ARG A 68 0.12 3.82 9.64
CA ARG A 68 0.11 2.36 9.43
C ARG A 68 -0.66 1.97 8.18
N HIS A 69 -1.64 2.79 7.78
CA HIS A 69 -2.45 2.58 6.60
C HIS A 69 -1.75 3.13 5.37
N PHE A 70 -1.66 2.29 4.34
CA PHE A 70 -1.09 2.63 3.06
C PHE A 70 -1.90 1.99 1.94
N GLU A 71 -1.71 2.54 0.76
CA GLU A 71 -2.47 2.17 -0.42
C GLU A 71 -1.51 1.92 -1.57
N ILE A 72 -1.77 0.86 -2.33
CA ILE A 72 -1.04 0.55 -3.54
C ILE A 72 -2.01 0.70 -4.71
N TYR A 73 -1.56 1.39 -5.75
CA TYR A 73 -2.30 1.63 -6.97
C TYR A 73 -1.65 0.87 -8.12
N THR A 74 -2.50 0.24 -8.92
CA THR A 74 -2.16 -0.28 -10.25
C THR A 74 -3.11 0.37 -11.25
N GLU A 75 -2.91 0.10 -12.54
CA GLU A 75 -3.81 0.58 -13.60
C GLU A 75 -5.26 0.11 -13.41
N LYS A 76 -5.46 -1.06 -12.77
CA LYS A 76 -6.78 -1.71 -12.67
C LYS A 76 -7.37 -1.71 -11.27
N SER A 77 -6.53 -1.56 -10.24
CA SER A 77 -6.92 -1.83 -8.86
C SER A 77 -6.28 -0.89 -7.87
N ARG A 78 -6.97 -0.70 -6.74
CA ARG A 78 -6.43 -0.05 -5.55
C ARG A 78 -6.48 -1.05 -4.40
N PHE A 79 -5.36 -1.20 -3.71
CA PHE A 79 -5.23 -2.10 -2.57
C PHE A 79 -5.04 -1.30 -1.30
N LEU A 80 -5.85 -1.60 -0.28
CA LEU A 80 -5.80 -0.91 1.01
C LEU A 80 -5.22 -1.85 2.06
N PHE A 81 -4.14 -1.42 2.68
CA PHE A 81 -3.40 -2.21 3.66
C PHE A 81 -3.12 -1.44 4.93
N ALA A 82 -2.83 -2.16 6.00
CA ALA A 82 -2.18 -1.60 7.18
C ALA A 82 -1.04 -2.49 7.68
N SER A 83 0.06 -1.89 8.11
CA SER A 83 1.16 -2.58 8.81
C SER A 83 1.82 -1.64 9.81
N LYS A 84 2.37 -2.20 10.89
CA LYS A 84 3.26 -1.48 11.81
C LYS A 84 4.56 -1.02 11.13
N ASP A 85 4.98 -1.71 10.06
CA ASP A 85 6.20 -1.45 9.32
C ASP A 85 5.93 -0.70 8.00
N SER A 86 4.80 0.00 7.88
CA SER A 86 4.43 0.75 6.66
C SER A 86 5.55 1.67 6.17
N GLY A 87 6.25 2.38 7.07
CA GLY A 87 7.39 3.22 6.71
C GLY A 87 8.54 2.46 6.02
N LYS A 88 8.83 1.22 6.46
CA LYS A 88 9.86 0.37 5.82
C LYS A 88 9.36 -0.15 4.47
N ILE A 89 8.09 -0.55 4.39
CA ILE A 89 7.45 -0.99 3.15
C ILE A 89 7.52 0.12 2.09
N LEU A 90 7.13 1.35 2.44
CA LEU A 90 7.21 2.50 1.53
C LEU A 90 8.66 2.83 1.16
N LYS A 91 9.63 2.59 2.07
CA LYS A 91 11.05 2.81 1.77
C LYS A 91 11.56 1.80 0.74
N ILE A 92 11.28 0.52 0.91
CA ILE A 92 11.69 -0.53 -0.05
C ILE A 92 10.98 -0.31 -1.39
N ALA A 93 9.68 -0.03 -1.37
CA ALA A 93 8.96 0.29 -2.60
C ALA A 93 9.59 1.47 -3.36
N ARG A 94 10.04 2.52 -2.65
CA ARG A 94 10.78 3.65 -3.25
C ARG A 94 12.01 3.20 -4.04
N GLU A 95 12.75 2.21 -3.52
CA GLU A 95 13.96 1.68 -4.14
C GLU A 95 13.64 0.93 -5.44
N HIS A 96 12.45 0.32 -5.55
CA HIS A 96 12.00 -0.42 -6.73
C HIS A 96 11.27 0.42 -7.78
N ILE A 97 10.41 1.35 -7.38
CA ILE A 97 9.50 2.05 -8.31
C ILE A 97 9.85 3.52 -8.57
N GLY A 98 10.81 4.08 -7.82
CA GLY A 98 11.19 5.49 -7.90
C GLY A 98 10.50 6.37 -6.85
N ASN A 99 11.12 7.50 -6.51
CA ASN A 99 10.63 8.40 -5.46
C ASN A 99 9.35 9.14 -5.84
N GLU A 100 9.20 9.47 -7.12
CA GLU A 100 8.04 10.14 -7.69
C GLU A 100 6.75 9.32 -7.56
N LYS A 101 6.85 7.99 -7.46
CA LYS A 101 5.71 7.08 -7.31
C LYS A 101 5.38 6.73 -5.86
N VAL A 102 6.18 7.22 -4.90
CA VAL A 102 5.89 7.09 -3.46
C VAL A 102 5.27 8.38 -2.94
N VAL A 103 3.94 8.40 -2.83
CA VAL A 103 3.16 9.63 -2.66
C VAL A 103 2.62 9.81 -1.25
N LYS A 104 2.52 11.07 -0.81
CA LYS A 104 1.80 11.43 0.41
C LYS A 104 0.31 11.52 0.12
N LEU A 105 -0.49 10.69 0.77
CA LEU A 105 -1.94 10.73 0.64
C LEU A 105 -2.52 11.98 1.34
N PRO A 106 -3.57 12.61 0.77
CA PRO A 106 -4.20 13.75 1.39
C PRO A 106 -4.92 13.34 2.67
N THR A 107 -4.82 14.18 3.70
CA THR A 107 -5.58 13.96 4.93
C THR A 107 -7.07 14.22 4.71
N LEU A 108 -7.92 13.71 5.60
CA LEU A 108 -9.37 13.93 5.52
C LEU A 108 -9.72 15.43 5.52
N MET A 109 -9.04 16.22 6.35
CA MET A 109 -9.22 17.69 6.39
C MET A 109 -8.79 18.38 5.10
N GLN A 110 -7.69 17.94 4.47
CA GLN A 110 -7.28 18.47 3.16
C GLN A 110 -8.30 18.14 2.08
N THR A 111 -8.90 16.95 2.14
CA THR A 111 -9.94 16.52 1.20
C THR A 111 -11.22 17.34 1.35
N ILE A 112 -11.66 17.58 2.60
CA ILE A 112 -12.83 18.41 2.90
C ILE A 112 -12.57 19.87 2.47
N GLY A 113 -11.43 20.44 2.86
CA GLY A 113 -11.05 21.80 2.46
C GLY A 113 -10.99 21.99 0.95
N ARG A 114 -10.42 21.03 0.21
CA ARG A 114 -10.39 21.03 -1.26
C ARG A 114 -11.80 20.99 -1.86
N LYS A 115 -12.71 20.17 -1.32
CA LYS A 115 -14.11 20.13 -1.79
C LYS A 115 -14.82 21.46 -1.57
N ILE A 116 -14.66 22.07 -0.40
CA ILE A 116 -15.25 23.38 -0.08
C ILE A 116 -14.66 24.48 -0.97
N SER A 117 -13.34 24.54 -1.12
CA SER A 117 -12.69 25.53 -1.99
C SER A 117 -13.11 25.39 -3.46
N ASN A 118 -13.21 24.16 -3.98
CA ASN A 118 -13.70 23.91 -5.35
C ASN A 118 -15.17 24.29 -5.54
N LEU A 119 -16.00 24.23 -4.49
CA LEU A 119 -17.39 24.70 -4.54
C LEU A 119 -17.47 26.23 -4.66
N PHE A 120 -16.58 26.96 -3.96
CA PHE A 120 -16.53 28.42 -4.02
C PHE A 120 -15.81 28.98 -5.27
N ALA A 121 -14.85 28.24 -5.83
CA ALA A 121 -14.15 28.64 -7.06
C ALA A 121 -14.99 28.43 -8.34
N LYS A 122 -16.16 27.77 -8.23
CA LYS A 122 -17.07 27.51 -9.34
C LYS A 122 -18.24 28.50 -9.41
N LYS A 123 -18.15 29.60 -8.66
CA LYS A 123 -19.12 30.70 -8.63
C LYS A 123 -18.47 31.96 -9.20
#